data_AF-A0A941ASA5-F1
#
_entry.id   AF-A0A941ASA5-F1
#
_cell.length_a   1.000
_cell.length_b   1.000
_cell.length_c   1.000
_cell.angle_alpha   90.00
_cell.angle_beta   90.00
_cell.angle_gamma   90.00
#
_symmetry.space_group_name_H-M   'P 1'
#
loop_
_entity.id
_entity.type
_entity.pdbx_description
1 polymer ?
#
loop_
_entity_poly.entity_id
_entity_poly.type
_entity_poly.pdbx_seq_one_letter_code
_entity_poly.pdbx_strand_id
1 'polypeptide(L)'
;MTDRTRVPEDGLDLDGTPAEILQAVWADALGVAEVDPDAGFFDLGATSEMILGVVRVLRRRWPRLRIVDVFSHPTVAQLAAFLDDE
;
A
#
# COMPACT_ATOMS: atom_id res chain seq x y z
N MET A 1 7.50 -18.74 15.44
CA MET A 1 8.04 -18.20 14.17
C MET A 1 6.94 -17.29 13.65
N THR A 2 7.07 -15.98 13.86
CA THR A 2 5.96 -15.04 13.72
C THR A 2 5.54 -14.94 12.27
N ASP A 3 4.44 -15.59 11.93
CA ASP A 3 3.66 -15.33 10.73
C ASP A 3 3.21 -13.87 10.79
N ARG A 4 3.96 -12.98 10.12
CA ARG A 4 3.72 -11.53 10.10
C ARG A 4 2.93 -11.11 8.86
N THR A 5 2.18 -12.03 8.25
CA THR A 5 1.35 -11.68 7.09
C THR A 5 0.06 -11.04 7.57
N ARG A 6 0.05 -9.71 7.72
CA ARG A 6 -1.17 -8.95 8.01
C ARG A 6 -1.76 -8.42 6.70
N VAL A 7 -3.00 -8.77 6.44
CA VAL A 7 -3.81 -8.14 5.40
C VAL A 7 -4.33 -6.82 5.96
N PRO A 8 -4.21 -5.69 5.24
CA PRO A 8 -4.67 -4.42 5.76
C PRO A 8 -6.18 -4.42 6.04
N GLU A 9 -6.60 -3.67 7.07
CA GLU A 9 -7.99 -3.60 7.52
C GLU A 9 -8.87 -2.91 6.46
N ASP A 10 -10.03 -3.51 6.15
CA ASP A 10 -10.96 -3.00 5.12
C ASP A 10 -11.58 -1.64 5.52
N GLY A 11 -11.53 -1.29 6.81
CA GLY A 11 -12.10 -0.08 7.41
C GLY A 11 -11.16 1.12 7.46
N LEU A 12 -10.01 1.09 6.80
CA LEU A 12 -9.11 2.25 6.75
C LEU A 12 -9.81 3.45 6.11
N ASP A 13 -9.54 4.61 6.70
CA ASP A 13 -9.93 5.92 6.17
C ASP A 13 -9.09 6.19 4.91
N LEU A 14 -9.77 6.47 3.81
CA LEU A 14 -9.14 6.73 2.51
C LEU A 14 -9.37 8.19 2.09
N ASP A 15 -9.57 9.06 3.07
CA ASP A 15 -9.71 10.50 2.88
C ASP A 15 -8.33 11.14 3.10
N GLY A 16 -7.83 11.86 2.09
CA GLY A 16 -6.49 12.45 2.12
C GLY A 16 -5.79 12.42 0.77
N THR A 17 -4.52 12.77 0.77
CA THR A 17 -3.66 12.67 -0.42
C THR A 17 -3.31 11.21 -0.72
N PRO A 18 -2.98 10.86 -1.98
CA PRO A 18 -2.54 9.50 -2.31
C PRO A 18 -1.39 9.01 -1.42
N ALA A 19 -0.44 9.90 -1.08
CA ALA A 19 0.70 9.56 -0.23
C ALA A 19 0.30 9.24 1.22
N GLU A 20 -0.64 9.98 1.82
CA GLU A 20 -1.12 9.71 3.18
C GLU A 20 -1.87 8.38 3.26
N ILE A 21 -2.75 8.13 2.29
CA ILE A 21 -3.54 6.90 2.21
C ILE A 21 -2.62 5.70 2.02
N LEU A 22 -1.65 5.79 1.10
CA LEU A 22 -0.70 4.72 0.84
C LEU A 22 0.18 4.43 2.06
N GLN A 23 0.69 5.46 2.74
CA GLN A 23 1.46 5.30 3.98
C GLN A 23 0.64 4.55 5.04
N ALA A 24 -0.62 4.94 5.26
CA ALA A 24 -1.48 4.29 6.25
C ALA A 24 -1.76 2.81 5.91
N VAL A 25 -2.11 2.53 4.65
CA VAL A 25 -2.40 1.16 4.18
C VAL A 25 -1.17 0.26 4.25
N TRP A 26 0.01 0.79 3.92
CA TRP A 26 1.26 0.02 3.96
C TRP A 26 1.75 -0.20 5.38
N ALA A 27 1.64 0.82 6.24
CA ALA A 27 1.98 0.72 7.66
C ALA A 27 1.11 -0.35 8.35
N ASP A 28 -0.19 -0.38 8.08
CA ASP A 28 -1.10 -1.40 8.62
C ASP A 28 -0.79 -2.81 8.09
N ALA A 29 -0.52 -2.95 6.78
CA ALA A 29 -0.14 -4.24 6.18
C ALA A 29 1.19 -4.80 6.75
N LEU A 30 2.17 -3.93 7.00
CA LEU A 30 3.47 -4.30 7.56
C LEU A 30 3.47 -4.40 9.09
N GLY A 31 2.41 -3.90 9.75
CA GLY A 31 2.31 -3.86 11.21
C GLY A 31 3.32 -2.91 11.85
N VAL A 32 3.63 -1.79 11.17
CA VAL A 32 4.53 -0.73 11.65
C VAL A 32 3.77 0.56 11.88
N ALA A 33 4.36 1.51 12.61
CA ALA A 33 3.72 2.79 12.89
C ALA A 33 3.72 3.73 11.68
N GLU A 34 4.81 3.72 10.91
CA GLU A 34 5.01 4.56 9.74
C GLU A 34 5.92 3.82 8.75
N VAL A 35 5.80 4.14 7.47
CA VAL A 35 6.67 3.63 6.40
C VAL A 35 7.40 4.80 5.78
N ASP A 36 8.70 4.61 5.51
CA ASP A 36 9.45 5.59 4.73
C ASP A 36 8.88 5.64 3.30
N PRO A 37 8.58 6.83 2.75
CA PRO A 37 7.88 6.95 1.49
C PRO A 37 8.73 6.52 0.28
N ASP A 38 10.05 6.51 0.43
CA ASP A 38 11.01 6.11 -0.59
C ASP A 38 11.47 4.64 -0.42
N ALA A 39 11.11 3.99 0.70
CA ALA A 39 11.37 2.59 0.93
C ALA A 39 10.48 1.69 0.07
N GLY A 40 11.11 0.72 -0.58
CA GLY A 40 10.41 -0.28 -1.38
C GLY A 40 9.57 -1.20 -0.49
N PHE A 41 8.30 -1.40 -0.84
CA PHE A 41 7.38 -2.26 -0.07
C PHE A 41 7.95 -3.66 0.16
N PHE A 42 8.61 -4.22 -0.86
CA PHE A 42 9.27 -5.53 -0.79
C PHE A 42 10.53 -5.54 0.06
N ASP A 43 11.26 -4.43 0.14
CA ASP A 43 12.45 -4.29 0.99
C ASP A 43 12.05 -4.27 2.47
N LEU A 44 10.87 -3.70 2.76
CA LEU A 44 10.25 -3.73 4.08
C LEU A 44 9.66 -5.10 4.47
N GLY A 45 9.76 -6.11 3.59
CA GLY A 45 9.32 -7.47 3.85
C GLY A 45 7.88 -7.79 3.40
N ALA A 46 7.29 -6.97 2.52
CA ALA A 46 5.97 -7.26 1.99
C ALA A 46 5.91 -8.58 1.21
N THR A 47 4.81 -9.30 1.36
CA THR A 47 4.54 -10.55 0.64
C THR A 47 3.43 -10.37 -0.40
N SER A 48 3.33 -11.32 -1.34
CA SER A 48 2.28 -11.31 -2.36
C SER A 48 0.86 -11.26 -1.77
N GLU A 49 0.65 -11.88 -0.62
CA GLU A 49 -0.63 -11.89 0.10
C GLU A 49 -0.97 -10.48 0.64
N MET A 50 0.03 -9.77 1.19
CA MET A 50 -0.15 -8.38 1.62
C MET A 50 -0.54 -7.49 0.45
N ILE A 51 0.12 -7.64 -0.70
CA ILE A 51 -0.16 -6.82 -1.89
C ILE A 51 -1.60 -7.01 -2.38
N LEU A 52 -2.10 -8.25 -2.39
CA LEU A 52 -3.49 -8.52 -2.75
C LEU A 52 -4.47 -7.82 -1.79
N GLY A 53 -4.14 -7.77 -0.51
CA GLY A 53 -4.87 -7.01 0.51
C GLY A 53 -4.82 -5.51 0.28
N VAL A 54 -3.63 -4.95 0.11
CA VAL A 54 -3.40 -3.53 -0.19
C VAL A 54 -4.18 -3.10 -1.43
N VAL A 55 -4.06 -3.83 -2.54
CA VAL A 55 -4.79 -3.54 -3.79
C VAL A 55 -6.30 -3.62 -3.58
N ARG A 56 -6.80 -4.56 -2.78
CA ARG A 56 -8.23 -4.66 -2.45
C ARG A 56 -8.72 -3.39 -1.75
N VAL A 57 -8.00 -2.93 -0.72
CA VAL A 57 -8.36 -1.72 0.05
C VAL A 57 -8.28 -0.48 -0.83
N LEU A 58 -7.16 -0.28 -1.53
CA LEU A 58 -6.93 0.89 -2.37
C LEU A 58 -7.92 1.01 -3.53
N ARG A 59 -8.42 -0.12 -4.06
CA ARG A 59 -9.45 -0.12 -5.11
C ARG A 59 -10.77 0.53 -4.71
N ARG A 60 -11.04 0.69 -3.42
CA ARG A 60 -12.20 1.47 -2.95
C ARG A 60 -12.10 2.94 -3.38
N ARG A 61 -10.88 3.48 -3.48
CA ARG A 61 -10.59 4.86 -3.90
C ARG A 61 -10.08 4.98 -5.34
N TRP A 62 -9.33 3.98 -5.82
CA TRP A 62 -8.79 3.88 -7.19
C TRP A 62 -9.23 2.57 -7.86
N PRO A 63 -10.46 2.49 -8.39
CA PRO A 63 -11.03 1.24 -8.91
C PRO A 63 -10.25 0.60 -10.06
N ARG A 64 -9.42 1.39 -10.77
CA ARG A 64 -8.59 0.94 -11.88
C ARG A 64 -7.22 0.41 -11.47
N LEU A 65 -6.82 0.58 -10.20
CA LEU A 65 -5.52 0.13 -9.70
C LEU A 65 -5.36 -1.38 -9.92
N ARG A 66 -4.26 -1.77 -10.56
CA ARG A 66 -3.90 -3.17 -10.78
C ARG A 66 -2.70 -3.52 -9.92
N ILE A 67 -2.58 -4.82 -9.66
CA ILE A 67 -1.42 -5.34 -8.92
C ILE A 67 -0.09 -5.01 -9.62
N VAL A 68 -0.07 -5.02 -10.95
CA VAL A 68 1.09 -4.65 -11.78
C VAL A 68 1.54 -3.21 -11.55
N ASP A 69 0.62 -2.31 -11.21
CA ASP A 69 0.96 -0.90 -10.97
C ASP A 69 1.74 -0.78 -9.63
N VAL A 70 1.38 -1.56 -8.61
CA VAL A 70 2.14 -1.64 -7.33
C VAL A 70 3.55 -2.22 -7.54
N PHE A 71 3.70 -3.21 -8.45
CA PHE A 71 5.03 -3.73 -8.80
C PHE A 71 5.86 -2.72 -9.61
N SER A 72 5.22 -1.91 -10.47
CA SER A 72 5.88 -0.90 -11.29
C SER A 72 6.28 0.34 -10.48
N HIS A 73 5.54 0.62 -9.41
CA HIS A 73 5.73 1.74 -8.50
C HIS A 73 5.88 1.22 -7.06
N PRO A 74 7.03 0.60 -6.71
CA PRO A 74 7.20 -0.18 -5.49
C PRO A 74 7.36 0.65 -4.21
N THR A 75 7.29 1.98 -4.26
CA THR A 75 7.40 2.89 -3.11
C THR A 75 6.12 3.72 -2.98
N VAL A 76 5.86 4.26 -1.78
CA VAL A 76 4.69 5.13 -1.57
C VAL A 76 4.81 6.36 -2.47
N ALA A 77 5.99 6.99 -2.53
CA ALA A 77 6.21 8.16 -3.36
C ALA A 77 5.91 7.90 -4.84
N GLN A 78 6.38 6.77 -5.39
CA GLN A 78 6.15 6.44 -6.80
C GLN A 78 4.69 6.11 -7.08
N LEU A 79 4.04 5.33 -6.22
CA LEU A 79 2.65 4.93 -6.43
C LEU A 79 1.71 6.12 -6.20
N ALA A 80 2.00 6.99 -5.24
CA ALA A 80 1.26 8.22 -5.03
C ALA A 80 1.31 9.12 -6.26
N ALA A 81 2.50 9.32 -6.85
CA ALA A 81 2.66 10.12 -8.05
C ALA A 81 1.91 9.52 -9.26
N PHE A 82 1.94 8.19 -9.41
CA PHE A 82 1.16 7.50 -10.45
C PHE A 82 -0.36 7.68 -10.26
N LEU A 83 -0.84 7.69 -9.03
CA LEU A 83 -2.27 7.83 -8.70
C LEU A 83 -2.76 9.27 -8.71
N ASP A 84 -1.88 10.26 -8.65
CA ASP A 84 -2.21 11.69 -8.74
C ASP A 84 -2.41 12.15 -10.19
N ASP A 85 -1.78 11.45 -11.14
CA ASP A 85 -1.88 11.72 -12.59
C ASP A 85 -3.15 11.12 -13.25
N GLU A 86 -3.86 10.21 -12.56
CA GLU A 86 -5.06 9.49 -13.02
C GLU A 86 -6.40 10.10 -12.54
#